data_AF-A0A350AHC1-F1
#
_entry.id   AF-A0A350AHC1-F1
#
_cell.length_a   1.000
_cell.length_b   1.000
_cell.length_c   1.000
_cell.angle_alpha   90.00
_cell.angle_beta   90.00
_cell.angle_gamma   90.00
#
_symmetry.space_group_name_H-M   'P 1'
#
loop_
_entity.id
_entity.type
_entity.pdbx_description
1 polymer ?
#
loop_
_entity_poly.entity_id
_entity_poly.type
_entity_poly.pdbx_seq_one_letter_code
_entity_poly.pdbx_strand_id
1 'polypeptide(L)'
;LFNLKVEGEEDVRVICRNVQRDVVKDLPTHVDLMRLRRTSRINLFIHVTFINHDAAPGLKRGGVLTVVRPEVELEVLAGDIPDHVTVDLAGRQIGDVIHIGDIALPEGAKPTVQRNFVVANISAPSGLRSDDNAGDGEDDAE
;
A
#
# COMPACT_ATOMS: atom_id res chain seq x y z
N LEU A 1 1.71 6.88 -16.44
CA LEU A 1 2.84 7.29 -17.32
C LEU A 1 2.38 8.43 -18.22
N PHE A 2 3.18 9.47 -18.45
CA PHE A 2 2.78 10.63 -19.24
C PHE A 2 3.71 10.87 -20.44
N ASN A 3 3.16 11.34 -21.56
CA ASN A 3 3.95 11.89 -22.67
C ASN A 3 3.96 13.41 -22.51
N LEU A 4 5.14 13.99 -22.32
CA LEU A 4 5.37 15.42 -22.25
C LEU A 4 5.86 15.91 -23.61
N LYS A 5 5.15 16.89 -24.17
CA LYS A 5 5.56 17.62 -25.36
C LYS A 5 6.02 19.02 -24.97
N VAL A 6 7.25 19.36 -25.30
CA VAL A 6 7.82 20.71 -25.11
C VAL A 6 8.03 21.30 -26.50
N GLU A 7 7.64 22.55 -26.70
CA GLU A 7 7.81 23.22 -28.00
C GLU A 7 9.29 23.26 -28.38
N GLY A 8 9.62 22.73 -29.56
CA GLY A 8 10.99 22.63 -30.06
C GLY A 8 11.73 21.34 -29.72
N GLU A 9 11.13 20.46 -28.91
CA GLU A 9 11.72 19.17 -28.49
C GLU A 9 10.87 17.98 -28.96
N GLU A 10 11.50 16.81 -29.02
CA GLU A 10 10.79 15.55 -29.30
C GLU A 10 9.92 15.12 -28.10
N ASP A 11 8.88 14.34 -28.38
CA ASP A 11 7.98 13.83 -27.34
C ASP A 11 8.74 12.94 -26.34
N VAL A 12 8.62 13.26 -25.05
CA VAL A 12 9.36 12.58 -23.99
C VAL A 12 8.43 11.85 -23.05
N ARG A 13 8.73 10.59 -22.74
CA ARG A 13 8.04 9.85 -21.67
C ARG A 13 8.55 10.28 -20.31
N VAL A 14 7.63 10.70 -19.46
CA VAL A 14 7.92 11.17 -18.11
C VAL A 14 7.01 10.51 -17.08
N ILE A 15 7.50 10.46 -15.84
CA ILE A 15 6.70 10.17 -14.66
C ILE A 15 6.72 11.37 -13.72
N CYS A 16 5.60 11.60 -13.03
CA CYS A 16 5.54 12.58 -11.96
C CYS A 16 6.22 12.00 -10.72
N ARG A 17 7.38 12.55 -10.34
CA ARG A 17 8.14 12.12 -9.17
C ARG A 17 7.64 12.77 -7.90
N ASN A 18 7.28 14.06 -7.98
CA ASN A 18 6.83 14.82 -6.84
C ASN A 18 5.92 15.97 -7.29
N VAL A 19 4.95 16.31 -6.44
CA VAL A 19 4.11 17.49 -6.59
C VAL A 19 4.17 18.25 -5.28
N GLN A 20 4.75 19.45 -5.32
CA GLN A 20 4.66 20.38 -4.20
C GLN A 20 3.33 21.14 -4.32
N ARG A 21 2.64 21.26 -3.19
CA ARG A 21 1.36 21.97 -3.11
C ARG A 21 1.46 23.09 -2.10
N ASP A 22 0.71 24.15 -2.36
CA ASP A 22 0.47 25.23 -1.42
C ASP A 22 -0.32 24.69 -0.23
N VAL A 23 0.19 24.89 0.99
CA VAL A 23 -0.37 24.31 2.22
C VAL A 23 -1.76 24.85 2.59
N VAL A 24 -2.15 26.02 2.07
CA VAL A 24 -3.44 26.66 2.38
C VAL A 24 -4.44 26.44 1.26
N LYS A 25 -3.99 26.58 0.01
CA LYS A 25 -4.88 26.52 -1.17
C LYS A 25 -5.00 25.12 -1.77
N ASP A 26 -4.16 24.17 -1.36
CA ASP A 26 -4.01 22.82 -1.94
C ASP A 26 -3.78 22.84 -3.47
N LEU A 27 -3.27 23.96 -3.99
CA LEU A 27 -2.94 24.12 -5.40
C LEU A 27 -1.49 23.68 -5.66
N PRO A 28 -1.20 22.98 -6.76
CA PRO A 28 0.16 22.59 -7.10
C PRO A 28 1.02 23.82 -7.43
N THR A 29 2.20 23.92 -6.80
CA THR A 29 3.17 25.01 -7.01
C THR A 29 4.38 24.57 -7.82
N HIS A 30 4.79 23.30 -7.70
CA HIS A 30 5.91 22.73 -8.43
C HIS A 30 5.64 21.26 -8.76
N VAL A 31 6.02 20.83 -9.96
CA VAL A 31 5.89 19.43 -10.40
C VAL A 31 7.23 18.94 -10.92
N ASP A 32 7.75 17.89 -10.30
CA ASP A 32 8.96 17.21 -10.73
C ASP A 32 8.61 16.11 -11.73
N LEU A 33 9.04 16.29 -12.97
CA LEU A 33 8.89 15.28 -14.03
C LEU A 33 10.25 14.60 -14.28
N MET A 34 10.28 13.27 -14.17
CA MET A 34 11.46 12.47 -14.43
C MET A 34 11.33 11.79 -15.79
N ARG A 35 12.29 12.05 -16.69
CA ARG A 35 12.39 11.37 -17.99
C ARG A 35 12.79 9.91 -17.80
N LEU A 36 12.07 9.00 -18.45
CA LEU A 36 12.32 7.56 -18.36
C LEU A 36 12.67 6.95 -19.71
N ARG A 37 13.64 6.03 -19.71
CA ARG A 37 13.85 5.07 -20.81
C ARG A 37 13.08 3.80 -20.50
N ARG A 38 12.62 3.09 -21.54
CA ARG A 38 11.77 1.87 -21.37
C ARG A 38 12.45 0.78 -20.52
N THR A 39 13.77 0.71 -20.55
CA THR A 39 14.57 -0.32 -19.84
C THR A 39 15.04 0.11 -18.45
N SER A 40 14.68 1.32 -18.00
CA SER A 40 15.10 1.81 -16.69
C SER A 40 14.28 1.16 -15.58
N ARG A 41 14.96 0.72 -14.52
CA ARG A 41 14.35 0.32 -13.24
C ARG A 41 14.20 1.54 -12.35
N ILE A 42 13.03 1.68 -11.74
CA ILE A 42 12.69 2.84 -10.91
C ILE A 42 11.98 2.33 -9.67
N ASN A 43 12.26 2.97 -8.54
CA ASN A 43 11.55 2.71 -7.29
C ASN A 43 10.40 3.71 -7.17
N LEU A 44 9.19 3.20 -7.00
CA LEU A 44 7.97 3.98 -6.87
C LEU A 44 7.14 3.49 -5.69
N PHE A 45 6.44 4.40 -5.05
CA PHE A 45 5.40 4.07 -4.09
C PHE A 45 4.11 3.78 -4.86
N ILE A 46 3.61 2.55 -4.72
CA ILE A 46 2.41 2.09 -5.42
C ILE A 46 1.33 1.84 -4.37
N HIS A 47 0.14 2.38 -4.64
CA HIS A 47 -0.98 2.28 -3.72
C HIS A 47 -1.51 0.85 -3.64
N VAL A 48 -1.88 0.44 -2.42
CA VAL A 48 -2.45 -0.88 -2.15
C VAL A 48 -3.97 -0.78 -2.08
N THR A 49 -4.66 -1.54 -2.93
CA THR A 49 -6.12 -1.63 -2.94
C THR A 49 -6.56 -2.99 -2.44
N PHE A 50 -7.52 -3.00 -1.53
CA PHE A 50 -8.08 -4.21 -0.96
C PHE A 50 -9.35 -4.60 -1.72
N ILE A 51 -9.47 -5.88 -2.07
CA ILE A 51 -10.66 -6.43 -2.71
C ILE A 51 -11.31 -7.48 -1.80
N ASN A 52 -12.53 -7.88 -2.14
CA ASN A 52 -13.25 -8.95 -1.45
C ASN A 52 -13.51 -8.69 0.04
N HIS A 53 -13.79 -7.44 0.41
CA HIS A 53 -14.19 -7.06 1.77
C HIS A 53 -15.34 -7.91 2.31
N ASP A 54 -16.33 -8.22 1.47
CA ASP A 54 -17.48 -9.05 1.85
C ASP A 54 -17.15 -10.53 1.98
N ALA A 55 -16.09 -11.02 1.33
CA ALA A 55 -15.70 -12.43 1.41
C ALA A 55 -14.76 -12.72 2.59
N ALA A 56 -14.36 -11.70 3.36
CA ALA A 56 -13.52 -11.84 4.53
C ALA A 56 -14.40 -12.14 5.77
N PRO A 57 -14.31 -13.36 6.36
CA PRO A 57 -15.04 -13.68 7.59
C PRO A 57 -14.68 -12.73 8.74
N GLY A 58 -13.44 -12.23 8.78
CA GLY A 58 -12.98 -11.29 9.80
C GLY A 58 -13.72 -9.95 9.77
N LEU A 59 -13.95 -9.38 8.58
CA LEU A 59 -14.71 -8.14 8.41
C LEU A 59 -16.20 -8.35 8.69
N LYS A 60 -16.77 -9.46 8.22
CA LYS A 60 -18.18 -9.82 8.48
C LYS A 60 -18.51 -9.99 9.96
N ARG A 61 -17.55 -10.46 10.76
CA ARG A 61 -17.69 -10.63 12.21
C ARG A 61 -17.46 -9.33 13.00
N GLY A 62 -17.36 -8.19 12.32
CA GLY A 62 -17.14 -6.89 12.93
C GLY A 62 -15.67 -6.52 13.15
N GLY A 63 -14.73 -7.26 12.55
CA GLY A 63 -13.31 -6.91 12.55
C GLY A 63 -13.04 -5.60 11.81
N VAL A 64 -12.00 -4.88 12.24
CA VAL A 64 -11.56 -3.61 11.64
C VAL A 64 -10.27 -3.84 10.87
N LEU A 65 -10.28 -3.56 9.57
CA LEU A 65 -9.08 -3.56 8.73
C LEU A 65 -8.23 -2.33 9.05
N THR A 66 -7.05 -2.55 9.60
CA THR A 66 -6.04 -1.51 9.82
C THR A 66 -4.99 -1.60 8.74
N VAL A 67 -4.93 -0.59 7.88
CA VAL A 67 -3.89 -0.47 6.85
C VAL A 67 -2.67 0.20 7.48
N VAL A 68 -1.58 -0.56 7.63
CA VAL A 68 -0.33 -0.06 8.23
C VAL A 68 0.47 0.74 7.20
N ARG A 69 0.45 0.27 5.94
CA ARG A 69 1.15 0.90 4.82
C ARG A 69 0.19 1.01 3.63
N PRO A 70 -0.39 2.19 3.37
CA PRO A 70 -1.30 2.38 2.24
C PRO A 70 -0.56 2.34 0.90
N GLU A 71 0.75 2.53 0.92
CA GLU A 71 1.63 2.49 -0.24
C GLU A 71 2.81 1.56 0.03
N VAL A 72 3.22 0.83 -0.99
CA VAL A 72 4.38 -0.06 -0.94
C VAL A 72 5.41 0.41 -1.95
N GLU A 73 6.66 0.50 -1.51
CA GLU A 73 7.79 0.80 -2.38
C GLU A 73 8.16 -0.44 -3.19
N LEU A 74 7.98 -0.35 -4.52
CA LEU A 74 8.31 -1.39 -5.48
C LEU A 74 9.31 -0.87 -6.50
N GLU A 75 10.32 -1.69 -6.81
CA GLU A 75 11.19 -1.54 -7.96
C GLU A 75 10.51 -2.20 -9.17
N VAL A 76 10.16 -1.39 -10.16
CA VAL A 76 9.48 -1.83 -11.39
C VAL A 76 10.21 -1.32 -12.63
N LEU A 77 9.99 -1.98 -13.77
CA LEU A 77 10.41 -1.47 -15.07
C LEU A 77 9.49 -0.32 -15.48
N ALA A 78 10.07 0.70 -16.15
CA ALA A 78 9.31 1.85 -16.64
C ALA A 78 8.15 1.48 -17.59
N GLY A 79 8.21 0.32 -18.24
CA GLY A 79 7.16 -0.19 -19.12
C GLY A 79 5.99 -0.87 -18.40
N ASP A 80 6.24 -1.42 -17.21
CA ASP A 80 5.35 -2.36 -16.51
C ASP A 80 4.92 -1.80 -15.14
N ILE A 81 4.80 -0.47 -15.04
CA ILE A 81 4.38 0.20 -13.80
C ILE A 81 2.90 -0.12 -13.57
N PRO A 82 2.54 -0.82 -12.48
CA PRO A 82 1.14 -1.07 -12.15
C PRO A 82 0.49 0.19 -11.54
N ASP A 83 -0.80 0.38 -11.78
CA ASP A 83 -1.54 1.51 -11.20
C ASP A 83 -1.80 1.33 -9.70
N HIS A 84 -2.08 0.10 -9.28
CA HIS A 84 -2.29 -0.29 -7.88
C HIS A 84 -1.90 -1.75 -7.66
N VAL A 85 -1.62 -2.11 -6.40
CA VAL A 85 -1.38 -3.49 -5.97
C VAL A 85 -2.63 -4.01 -5.29
N THR A 86 -3.19 -5.09 -5.81
CA THR A 86 -4.42 -5.69 -5.28
C THR A 86 -4.10 -6.70 -4.18
N VAL A 87 -4.77 -6.57 -3.03
CA VAL A 87 -4.69 -7.51 -1.91
C VAL A 87 -6.04 -8.17 -1.71
N ASP A 88 -6.05 -9.51 -1.79
CA ASP A 88 -7.25 -10.31 -1.55
C ASP A 88 -7.46 -10.55 -0.05
N LEU A 89 -8.66 -10.20 0.43
CA LEU A 89 -9.10 -10.41 1.80
C LEU A 89 -9.95 -11.68 1.96
N ALA A 90 -10.22 -12.43 0.89
CA ALA A 90 -11.04 -13.63 0.94
C ALA A 90 -10.51 -14.65 1.98
N GLY A 91 -11.39 -15.11 2.87
CA GLY A 91 -11.05 -16.11 3.88
C GLY A 91 -10.21 -15.63 5.07
N ARG A 92 -9.83 -14.33 5.11
CA ARG A 92 -9.03 -13.77 6.22
C ARG A 92 -9.86 -13.60 7.50
N GLN A 93 -9.26 -13.95 8.63
CA GLN A 93 -9.89 -13.95 9.95
C GLN A 93 -9.50 -12.73 10.80
N ILE A 94 -10.17 -12.57 11.93
CA ILE A 94 -9.78 -11.57 12.93
C ILE A 94 -8.46 -12.02 13.56
N GLY A 95 -7.49 -11.12 13.64
CA GLY A 95 -6.13 -11.39 14.11
C GLY A 95 -5.12 -11.65 12.99
N ASP A 96 -5.58 -11.83 11.75
CA ASP A 96 -4.68 -12.09 10.62
C ASP A 96 -3.86 -10.85 10.26
N VAL A 97 -2.58 -11.11 9.99
CA VAL A 97 -1.60 -10.11 9.55
C VAL A 97 -1.23 -10.42 8.10
N ILE A 98 -1.40 -9.44 7.21
CA ILE A 98 -1.08 -9.56 5.79
C ILE A 98 0.31 -9.00 5.56
N HIS A 99 1.21 -9.87 5.11
CA HIS A 99 2.57 -9.50 4.78
C HIS A 99 2.77 -9.28 3.28
N ILE A 100 3.83 -8.55 2.91
CA ILE A 100 4.16 -8.31 1.49
C ILE A 100 4.40 -9.61 0.70
N GLY A 101 4.95 -10.64 1.35
CA GLY A 101 5.18 -11.94 0.71
C GLY A 101 3.91 -12.72 0.38
N ASP A 102 2.77 -12.40 1.01
CA ASP A 102 1.49 -13.05 0.76
C ASP A 102 0.71 -12.41 -0.40
N ILE A 103 1.22 -11.30 -0.94
CA ILE A 103 0.57 -10.52 -1.99
C ILE A 103 1.10 -10.97 -3.35
N ALA A 104 0.18 -11.19 -4.29
CA ALA A 104 0.54 -11.44 -5.68
C ALA A 104 1.10 -10.16 -6.30
N LEU A 105 2.42 -10.08 -6.43
CA LEU A 105 3.08 -8.97 -7.11
C LEU A 105 2.99 -9.14 -8.63
N PRO A 106 2.73 -8.06 -9.38
CA PRO A 106 2.69 -8.10 -10.84
C PRO A 106 4.07 -8.45 -11.44
N GLU A 107 4.07 -8.99 -12.66
CA GLU A 107 5.30 -9.47 -13.31
C GLU A 107 6.39 -8.39 -13.35
N GLY A 108 7.60 -8.76 -12.91
CA GLY A 108 8.76 -7.87 -12.92
C GLY A 108 8.84 -6.88 -11.75
N ALA A 109 7.81 -6.78 -10.90
CA ALA A 109 7.85 -5.97 -9.69
C ALA A 109 8.64 -6.67 -8.57
N LYS A 110 9.54 -5.93 -7.92
CA LYS A 110 10.30 -6.41 -6.76
C LYS A 110 10.11 -5.45 -5.59
N PRO A 111 9.89 -5.95 -4.36
CA PRO A 111 9.95 -5.10 -3.18
C PRO A 111 11.36 -4.51 -3.05
N THR A 112 11.46 -3.19 -2.85
CA THR A 112 12.76 -2.55 -2.57
C THR A 112 13.35 -3.06 -1.24
N VAL A 113 12.47 -3.36 -0.28
CA VAL A 113 12.84 -3.90 1.02
C VAL A 113 12.70 -5.42 1.00
N GLN A 114 13.82 -6.13 1.17
CA GLN A 114 13.86 -7.60 1.16
C GLN A 114 13.21 -8.26 2.38
N ARG A 115 12.93 -7.50 3.45
CA ARG A 115 12.32 -8.03 4.68
C ARG A 115 10.81 -8.18 4.49
N ASN A 116 10.24 -9.24 5.05
CA ASN A 116 8.80 -9.41 5.06
C ASN A 116 8.15 -8.46 6.07
N PHE A 117 7.56 -7.36 5.60
CA PHE A 117 6.89 -6.37 6.44
C PHE A 117 5.36 -6.48 6.35
N VAL A 118 4.69 -5.93 7.35
CA VAL A 118 3.22 -5.91 7.45
C VAL A 118 2.65 -4.80 6.57
N VAL A 119 1.67 -5.13 5.74
CA VAL A 119 0.94 -4.19 4.89
C VAL A 119 -0.39 -3.80 5.54
N ALA A 120 -1.13 -4.79 6.04
CA ALA A 120 -2.40 -4.58 6.73
C ALA A 120 -2.63 -5.68 7.77
N ASN A 121 -3.50 -5.41 8.75
CA ASN A 121 -4.00 -6.42 9.68
C ASN A 121 -5.51 -6.28 9.86
N ILE A 122 -6.16 -7.39 10.21
CA ILE A 122 -7.57 -7.40 10.59
C ILE A 122 -7.61 -7.54 12.10
N SER A 123 -8.13 -6.53 12.79
CA SER A 123 -8.12 -6.46 14.25
C SER A 123 -9.53 -6.65 14.82
N ALA A 124 -9.63 -7.19 16.04
CA ALA A 124 -10.92 -7.33 16.72
C ALA A 124 -11.51 -5.95 17.03
N PRO A 125 -12.84 -5.76 16.92
CA PRO A 125 -13.46 -4.50 17.30
C PRO A 125 -13.22 -4.22 18.79
N SER A 126 -13.07 -2.95 19.15
CA SER A 126 -12.81 -2.51 20.52
C SER A 126 -13.84 -3.02 21.52
N GLY A 127 -15.06 -3.34 21.08
CA GLY A 127 -16.12 -3.93 21.91
C GLY A 127 -15.91 -5.39 22.31
N LEU A 128 -15.12 -6.18 21.56
CA LEU A 128 -14.75 -7.55 21.95
C LEU A 128 -13.45 -7.62 22.76
N ARG A 129 -12.53 -6.66 22.58
CA ARG A 129 -11.26 -6.62 23.33
C ARG A 129 -11.45 -6.40 24.84
N SER A 130 -12.61 -5.90 25.25
CA SER A 130 -12.93 -5.69 26.66
C SER A 130 -13.21 -7.00 27.42
N ASP A 131 -13.58 -8.08 26.73
CA ASP A 131 -13.85 -9.37 27.39
C ASP A 131 -12.57 -10.22 27.58
N ASP A 132 -11.58 -10.09 26.69
CA ASP A 132 -10.33 -10.87 26.78
C ASP A 132 -9.30 -10.27 27.77
N ASN A 133 -9.46 -8.99 28.17
CA ASN A 133 -8.53 -8.32 29.10
C ASN A 133 -9.00 -8.31 30.56
N ALA A 134 -10.07 -9.06 30.88
CA ALA A 134 -10.61 -9.21 32.23
C ALA A 134 -10.11 -10.48 32.96
N GLY A 135 -9.12 -11.18 32.41
CA GLY A 135 -8.67 -12.49 32.90
C GLY A 135 -7.30 -12.56 33.58
N ASP A 136 -6.46 -11.53 33.55
CA ASP A 136 -5.09 -11.57 34.11
C ASP A 136 -4.89 -10.51 35.21
N GLY A 137 -5.56 -10.71 36.34
CA GLY A 137 -5.51 -9.81 37.50
C GLY A 137 -5.67 -10.46 38.86
N GLU A 138 -5.43 -11.77 39.00
CA GLU A 138 -5.32 -12.46 40.29
C GLU A 138 -4.17 -13.47 40.23
N ASP A 139 -2.96 -13.03 40.57
CA ASP A 139 -2.04 -13.74 41.47
C ASP A 139 -0.73 -12.94 41.61
N ASP A 140 -0.65 -12.14 42.67
CA ASP A 140 0.59 -11.95 43.43
C ASP A 140 0.21 -11.42 44.82
N ALA A 141 -0.19 -12.36 45.67
CA ALA A 141 -0.18 -12.22 47.12
C ALA A 141 0.93 -13.13 47.67
N GLU A 142 2.10 -12.54 47.96
CA GLU A 142 2.91 -12.80 49.16
C GLU A 142 3.92 -11.67 49.40
#